data_AF-A0A2I0DZN0-F1
#
_entry.id   AF-A0A2I0DZN0-F1
#
_cell.length_a   1.000
_cell.length_b   1.000
_cell.length_c   1.000
_cell.angle_alpha   90.00
_cell.angle_beta   90.00
_cell.angle_gamma   90.00
#
_symmetry.space_group_name_H-M   'P 1'
#
loop_
_entity.id
_entity.type
_entity.pdbx_description
1 polymer ?
#
loop_
_entity_poly.entity_id
_entity_poly.type
_entity_poly.pdbx_seq_one_letter_code
_entity_poly.pdbx_strand_id
1 'polypeptide(L)' 'MDSNCHDNEPLSILIRKEKNARMKLKLLAILHFKEGKSRYKIASYLKVSRTSVNRWVSDY' A
#
# COMPACT_ATOMS: atom_id res chain seq x y z
N MET A 1 3.24 24.16 7.16
CA MET A 1 2.90 23.14 8.17
C MET A 1 2.49 21.89 7.44
N ASP A 2 3.42 20.99 7.17
CA ASP A 2 3.26 19.64 7.73
C ASP A 2 4.62 19.03 8.07
N SER A 3 4.91 19.05 9.37
CA SER A 3 5.94 18.24 10.02
C SER A 3 5.50 16.79 10.01
N ASN A 4 6.31 15.87 9.50
CA ASN A 4 6.46 14.56 10.14
C ASN A 4 7.84 13.96 9.84
N CYS A 5 8.75 14.21 10.78
CA CYS A 5 9.95 13.41 11.00
C CYS A 5 9.51 12.12 11.70
N HIS A 6 9.73 10.97 11.06
CA HIS A 6 9.87 9.68 11.75
C HIS A 6 10.64 8.75 10.81
N ASP A 7 11.78 8.26 11.25
CA ASP A 7 12.61 7.28 10.58
C ASP A 7 11.80 6.03 10.21
N ASN A 8 11.29 5.98 8.99
CA ASN A 8 10.78 4.79 8.32
C ASN A 8 11.00 5.05 6.84
N GLU A 9 11.88 4.30 6.17
CA GLU A 9 12.03 4.38 4.72
C GLU A 9 10.62 4.36 4.11
N PRO A 10 10.14 5.46 3.49
CA PRO A 10 8.75 5.54 3.14
C PRO A 10 8.51 4.46 2.10
N LEU A 11 7.49 3.62 2.31
CA LEU A 11 7.10 2.55 1.38
C LEU A 11 7.04 3.07 -0.07
N SER A 12 6.81 4.37 -0.26
CA SER A 12 6.89 5.09 -1.54
C SER A 12 8.25 5.02 -2.25
N ILE A 13 9.39 5.03 -1.54
CA ILE A 13 10.73 4.85 -2.12
C ILE A 13 10.93 3.40 -2.53
N LEU A 14 10.51 2.45 -1.71
CA LEU A 14 10.58 1.01 -2.02
C LEU A 14 9.70 0.67 -3.24
N ILE A 15 8.47 1.19 -3.27
CA ILE A 15 7.55 1.14 -4.42
C ILE A 15 8.26 1.65 -5.68
N ARG A 16 8.97 2.78 -5.60
CA ARG A 16 9.65 3.36 -6.77
C ARG A 16 10.83 2.51 -7.26
N LYS A 17 11.57 1.87 -6.35
CA LYS A 17 12.69 0.97 -6.68
C LYS A 17 12.24 -0.40 -7.18
N GLU A 18 11.04 -0.84 -6.79
CA GLU A 18 10.52 -2.17 -7.13
C GLU A 18 10.20 -2.29 -8.64
N LYS A 19 10.92 -3.19 -9.33
CA LYS A 19 10.67 -3.53 -10.74
C LYS A 19 9.43 -4.41 -10.92
N ASN A 20 9.06 -5.17 -9.89
CA ASN A 20 7.93 -6.08 -9.93
C ASN A 20 6.60 -5.34 -9.73
N ALA A 21 5.77 -5.32 -10.77
CA ALA A 21 4.44 -4.68 -10.73
C ALA A 21 3.53 -5.25 -9.62
N ARG A 22 3.61 -6.56 -9.33
CA ARG A 22 2.80 -7.19 -8.27
C ARG A 22 3.21 -6.76 -6.87
N MET A 23 4.51 -6.71 -6.57
CA MET A 23 5.02 -6.23 -5.28
C MET A 23 4.71 -4.74 -5.11
N LYS A 24 4.82 -3.95 -6.18
CA LYS A 24 4.41 -2.54 -6.17
C LYS A 24 2.94 -2.36 -5.76
N LEU A 25 2.03 -3.15 -6.32
CA LEU A 25 0.60 -3.12 -5.95
C LEU A 25 0.37 -3.54 -4.49
N LYS A 26 1.05 -4.59 -4.01
CA LYS A 26 0.97 -5.05 -2.61
C LYS A 26 1.42 -3.94 -1.65
N LEU A 27 2.58 -3.34 -1.91
CA LEU A 27 3.13 -2.25 -1.10
C LEU A 27 2.21 -1.02 -1.10
N LEU A 28 1.63 -0.66 -2.25
CA LEU A 28 0.70 0.46 -2.35
C LEU A 28 -0.60 0.20 -1.58
N ALA A 29 -1.09 -1.04 -1.58
CA ALA A 29 -2.25 -1.45 -0.79
C ALA A 29 -1.97 -1.31 0.71
N ILE A 30 -0.80 -1.76 1.18
CA ILE A 30 -0.38 -1.67 2.58
C ILE A 30 -0.18 -0.20 2.99
N LEU A 31 0.41 0.62 2.12
CA LEU A 31 0.56 2.06 2.35
C LEU A 31 -0.80 2.73 2.58
N HIS A 32 -1.76 2.50 1.68
CA HIS A 32 -3.10 3.05 1.82
C HIS A 32 -3.85 2.50 3.04
N PHE A 33 -3.58 1.25 3.44
CA PHE A 33 -4.13 0.68 4.65
C PHE A 33 -3.58 1.37 5.91
N LYS A 34 -2.27 1.65 5.96
CA LYS A 34 -1.65 2.43 7.05
C LYS A 34 -2.16 3.87 7.12
N GLU A 35 -2.54 4.46 5.99
CA GLU A 35 -3.23 5.77 5.94
C GLU A 35 -4.67 5.73 6.51
N GLY A 36 -5.19 4.56 6.90
CA GLY A 36 -6.54 4.41 7.44
C GLY A 36 -7.63 4.27 6.37
N LYS A 37 -7.28 4.02 5.10
CA LYS A 37 -8.27 3.79 4.04
C LYS A 37 -8.88 2.40 4.18
N SER A 38 -10.19 2.30 3.98
CA SER A 38 -10.89 1.00 3.98
C SER A 38 -10.41 0.11 2.84
N ARG A 39 -10.28 -1.20 3.10
CA ARG A 39 -9.87 -2.23 2.13
C ARG A 39 -10.68 -2.17 0.82
N TYR A 40 -11.96 -1.79 0.91
CA TYR A 40 -12.83 -1.61 -0.26
C TYR A 40 -12.40 -0.43 -1.14
N LYS A 41 -12.08 0.72 -0.52
CA LYS A 41 -11.57 1.90 -1.25
C LYS A 41 -10.22 1.61 -1.89
N ILE A 42 -9.36 0.86 -1.19
CA ILE A 42 -8.04 0.45 -1.68
C ILE A 42 -8.17 -0.44 -2.92
N ALA A 43 -9.05 -1.46 -2.88
CA ALA A 43 -9.29 -2.34 -4.02
C ALA A 43 -9.81 -1.57 -5.26
N SER A 44 -10.74 -0.64 -5.05
CA SER A 44 -11.26 0.23 -6.12
C SER A 44 -10.17 1.13 -6.70
N TYR A 45 -9.35 1.74 -5.85
CA TYR A 45 -8.28 2.64 -6.25
C TYR A 45 -7.18 1.93 -7.06
N LEU A 46 -6.79 0.73 -6.63
CA LEU A 46 -5.77 -0.09 -7.29
C LEU A 46 -6.31 -0.90 -8.48
N LYS A 47 -7.64 -0.88 -8.73
CA LYS A 47 -8.33 -1.71 -9.73
C LYS A 47 -7.99 -3.20 -9.59
N VAL A 48 -7.85 -3.67 -8.36
CA VAL A 48 -7.58 -5.07 -8.04
C VAL A 48 -8.78 -5.69 -7.33
N SER A 49 -8.83 -7.02 -7.31
CA SER A 49 -9.90 -7.72 -6.59
C SER A 49 -9.82 -7.47 -5.09
N ARG A 50 -10.98 -7.38 -4.44
CA ARG A 50 -11.09 -7.28 -2.97
C ARG A 50 -10.41 -8.46 -2.28
N THR A 51 -10.51 -9.66 -2.85
CA THR A 51 -9.87 -10.88 -2.34
C THR A 51 -8.35 -10.76 -2.32
N SER A 52 -7.75 -10.17 -3.37
CA SER A 52 -6.30 -9.93 -3.43
C SER A 52 -5.86 -8.97 -2.34
N VAL A 53 -6.56 -7.84 -2.16
CA VAL A 53 -6.26 -6.88 -1.09
C VAL A 53 -6.44 -7.52 0.28
N ASN A 54 -7.51 -8.29 0.48
CA ASN A 54 -7.75 -8.95 1.76
C ASN A 54 -6.64 -9.95 2.09
N ARG A 55 -6.18 -10.74 1.11
CA ARG A 55 -5.05 -11.64 1.27
C ARG A 55 -3.78 -10.87 1.65
N TRP A 56 -3.49 -9.76 0.98
CA TRP A 56 -2.29 -8.96 1.26
C TRP A 56 -2.31 -8.27 2.62
N VAL A 57 -3.46 -7.77 3.05
CA VAL A 57 -3.64 -7.13 4.35
C VAL A 57 -3.71 -8.15 5.48
N SER A 58 -4.19 -9.37 5.22
CA SER A 58 -4.19 -10.45 6.23
C SER A 58 -2.83 -11.13 6.37
N ASP A 59 -2.00 -11.05 5.32
CA ASP A 59 -0.62 -11.54 5.27
C ASP A 59 0.40 -10.50 5.76
N TYR A 60 -0.05 -9.28 6.08
CA TYR A 60 0.74 -8.16 6.60
C TYR A 60 0.45 -7.95 8.09
#